data_AF-A0A2S6YYS4-F1
#
_entry.id   AF-A0A2S6YYS4-F1
#
_cell.length_a   1.000
_cell.length_b   1.000
_cell.length_c   1.000
_cell.angle_alpha   90.00
_cell.angle_beta   90.00
_cell.angle_gamma   90.00
#
_symmetry.space_group_name_H-M   'P 1'
#
loop_
_entity.id
_entity.type
_entity.pdbx_description
1 polymer ?
#
loop_
_entity_poly.entity_id
_entity_poly.type
_entity_poly.pdbx_seq_one_letter_code
_entity_poly.pdbx_strand_id
1 'polypeptide(L)'
;MFNKGDGHDTVVETASYSDAVDKLVFGDGIAASAIRVLREGADVVLDLGNGTDAVRLKDWLTSTSENVSTRIEQFVFADGTVWTSETLKAKGLTTWGTSGDDTLTGWDGDDLLLGGAGNDVLDGGTGTNRLEGGAGDDVLSVSSQSRNSVL
;
A
#
# COMPACT_ATOMS: atom_id res chain seq x y z
N MET A 1 12.17 4.42 14.74
CA MET A 1 11.51 3.31 15.47
C MET A 1 10.08 3.75 15.70
N PHE A 2 9.11 2.88 15.44
CA PHE A 2 7.68 3.10 15.64
C PHE A 2 7.10 2.01 16.54
N ASN A 3 6.32 2.39 17.54
CA ASN A 3 5.75 1.53 18.57
C ASN A 3 4.23 1.70 18.62
N LYS A 4 3.56 0.78 19.32
CA LYS A 4 2.13 0.95 19.64
C LYS A 4 1.95 2.16 20.55
N GLY A 5 0.96 2.99 20.24
CA GLY A 5 0.68 4.24 20.93
C GLY A 5 1.43 5.47 20.39
N ASP A 6 2.28 5.30 19.37
CA ASP A 6 2.96 6.43 18.71
C ASP A 6 1.99 7.24 17.83
N GLY A 7 0.80 6.70 17.51
CA GLY A 7 -0.24 7.41 16.79
C GLY A 7 -0.03 7.36 15.27
N HIS A 8 -0.31 8.48 14.59
CA HIS A 8 -0.28 8.57 13.13
C HIS A 8 0.93 9.40 12.69
N ASP A 9 2.04 8.72 12.39
CA ASP A 9 3.28 9.38 11.96
C ASP A 9 3.37 9.48 10.44
N THR A 10 4.09 10.49 9.95
CA THR A 10 4.39 10.65 8.52
C THR A 10 5.90 10.62 8.30
N VAL A 11 6.32 9.72 7.42
CA VAL A 11 7.69 9.61 6.93
C VAL A 11 7.77 10.27 5.56
N VAL A 12 8.70 11.20 5.43
CA VAL A 12 9.03 11.88 4.16
C VAL A 12 10.49 11.59 3.86
N GLU A 13 10.74 10.89 2.76
CA GLU A 13 12.11 10.64 2.30
C GLU A 13 12.53 11.75 1.34
N THR A 14 13.68 12.38 1.57
CA THR A 14 14.08 13.62 0.87
C THR A 14 15.42 13.53 0.15
N ALA A 15 16.25 12.50 0.37
CA ALA A 15 17.50 12.32 -0.36
C ALA A 15 18.02 10.88 -0.35
N SER A 16 18.47 10.39 -1.50
CA SER A 16 19.19 9.12 -1.62
C SER A 16 20.70 9.34 -1.53
N TYR A 17 21.36 8.70 -0.58
CA TYR A 17 22.81 8.47 -0.63
C TYR A 17 23.05 7.03 -1.10
N SER A 18 23.95 6.85 -2.07
CA SER A 18 24.10 5.57 -2.82
C SER A 18 24.48 4.34 -1.98
N ASP A 19 24.85 4.53 -0.71
CA ASP A 19 25.27 3.50 0.23
C ASP A 19 24.45 3.48 1.54
N ALA A 20 23.46 4.37 1.69
CA ALA A 20 22.57 4.38 2.84
C ALA A 20 21.47 3.32 2.70
N VAL A 21 21.10 2.71 3.82
CA VAL A 21 19.96 1.81 3.93
C VAL A 21 19.09 2.33 5.08
N ASP A 22 18.06 3.07 4.73
CA ASP A 22 17.11 3.62 5.68
C ASP A 22 16.15 2.55 6.17
N LYS A 23 15.82 2.65 7.45
CA LYS A 23 15.05 1.64 8.17
C LYS A 23 13.88 2.25 8.92
N LEU A 24 12.68 1.82 8.59
CA LEU A 24 11.54 1.93 9.49
C LEU A 24 11.51 0.68 10.37
N VAL A 25 11.91 0.85 11.64
CA VAL A 25 11.92 -0.25 12.62
C VAL A 25 10.63 -0.23 13.42
N PHE A 26 9.92 -1.35 13.47
CA PHE A 26 8.74 -1.57 14.30
C PHE A 26 9.13 -2.26 15.62
N GLY A 27 8.66 -1.69 16.72
CA GLY A 27 8.91 -2.19 18.07
C GLY A 27 8.18 -3.49 18.41
N ASP A 28 8.45 -4.01 19.61
CA ASP A 28 7.89 -5.28 20.08
C ASP A 28 6.36 -5.33 20.02
N GLY A 29 5.84 -6.49 19.66
CA GLY A 29 4.40 -6.75 19.57
C GLY A 29 3.72 -6.21 18.31
N ILE A 30 4.46 -5.59 17.39
CA ILE A 30 4.00 -5.25 16.04
C ILE A 30 4.47 -6.37 15.10
N ALA A 31 3.55 -7.25 14.72
CA ALA A 31 3.85 -8.34 13.79
C ALA A 31 3.70 -7.88 12.34
N ALA A 32 4.60 -8.33 11.47
CA ALA A 32 4.54 -8.07 10.04
C ALA A 32 3.19 -8.48 9.42
N SER A 33 2.61 -9.59 9.88
CA SER A 33 1.30 -10.07 9.42
C SER A 33 0.11 -9.22 9.85
N ALA A 34 0.28 -8.32 10.82
CA ALA A 34 -0.78 -7.43 11.30
C ALA A 34 -0.87 -6.13 10.49
N ILE A 35 0.19 -5.76 9.75
CA ILE A 35 0.24 -4.53 8.97
C ILE A 35 -0.68 -4.65 7.76
N ARG A 36 -1.63 -3.73 7.67
CA ARG A 36 -2.45 -3.49 6.47
C ARG A 36 -1.78 -2.38 5.66
N VAL A 37 -1.64 -2.62 4.36
CA VAL A 37 -1.02 -1.66 3.45
C VAL A 37 -2.15 -0.97 2.68
N LEU A 38 -2.30 0.32 2.90
CA LEU A 38 -3.39 1.12 2.36
C LEU A 38 -2.84 2.14 1.37
N ARG A 39 -3.65 2.49 0.36
CA ARG A 39 -3.38 3.62 -0.52
C ARG A 39 -4.22 4.81 -0.11
N GLU A 40 -3.58 5.96 0.00
CA GLU A 40 -4.27 7.24 0.17
C GLU A 40 -3.68 8.27 -0.80
N GLY A 41 -4.36 8.48 -1.91
CA GLY A 41 -3.85 9.31 -3.01
C GLY A 41 -2.53 8.77 -3.56
N ALA A 42 -1.45 9.52 -3.34
CA ALA A 42 -0.09 9.15 -3.74
C ALA A 42 0.74 8.53 -2.61
N ASP A 43 0.16 8.36 -1.42
CA ASP A 43 0.85 7.86 -0.24
C ASP A 43 0.54 6.37 -0.01
N VAL A 44 1.45 5.68 0.66
CA VAL A 44 1.19 4.36 1.24
C VAL A 44 1.07 4.50 2.75
N VAL A 45 0.03 3.91 3.34
CA VAL A 45 -0.17 3.92 4.80
C VAL A 45 -0.05 2.50 5.33
N LEU A 46 0.83 2.32 6.32
CA LEU A 46 1.01 1.09 7.07
C LEU A 46 0.14 1.18 8.33
N ASP A 47 -1.08 0.66 8.26
CA ASP A 47 -2.02 0.59 9.39
C ASP A 47 -1.74 -0.65 10.24
N LEU A 48 -1.57 -0.48 11.55
CA LEU A 48 -1.37 -1.60 12.48
C LEU A 48 -2.68 -2.38 12.76
N GLY A 49 -3.80 -1.85 12.29
CA GLY A 49 -5.12 -2.45 12.40
C GLY A 49 -5.71 -2.42 13.80
N ASN A 50 -5.11 -1.65 14.70
CA ASN A 50 -5.59 -1.40 16.07
C ASN A 50 -6.46 -0.15 16.17
N GLY A 51 -6.61 0.62 15.08
CA GLY A 51 -7.44 1.82 14.99
C GLY A 51 -6.82 3.09 15.58
N THR A 52 -5.57 3.03 16.05
CA THR A 52 -4.89 4.18 16.67
C THR A 52 -3.51 4.46 16.12
N ASP A 53 -2.86 3.48 15.48
CA ASP A 53 -1.46 3.57 15.08
C ASP A 53 -1.29 3.30 13.57
N ALA A 54 -0.64 4.23 12.88
CA ALA A 54 -0.33 4.10 11.47
C ALA A 54 0.94 4.90 11.09
N VAL A 55 1.64 4.43 10.06
CA VAL A 55 2.75 5.17 9.45
C VAL A 55 2.42 5.49 8.00
N ARG A 56 2.34 6.78 7.66
CA ARG A 56 2.21 7.25 6.28
C ARG A 56 3.58 7.42 5.64
N LEU A 57 3.80 6.76 4.52
CA LEU A 57 4.92 6.94 3.61
C LEU A 57 4.50 7.95 2.53
N LYS A 58 4.94 9.20 2.68
CA LYS A 58 4.53 10.31 1.81
C LYS A 58 5.07 10.14 0.40
N ASP A 59 4.22 10.40 -0.59
CA ASP A 59 4.52 10.42 -2.03
C ASP A 59 5.13 9.11 -2.56
N TRP A 60 4.88 8.01 -1.84
CA TRP A 60 5.41 6.69 -2.16
C TRP A 60 4.96 6.19 -3.53
N LEU A 61 3.84 6.63 -4.08
CA LEU A 61 3.34 6.16 -5.38
C LEU A 61 3.61 7.14 -6.53
N THR A 62 4.38 8.22 -6.30
CA THR A 62 4.61 9.26 -7.31
C THR A 62 5.69 8.91 -8.35
N SER A 63 6.67 8.08 -7.98
CA SER A 63 7.74 7.69 -8.91
C SER A 63 7.34 6.44 -9.70
N THR A 64 7.30 6.60 -11.03
CA THR A 64 7.04 5.53 -12.01
C THR A 64 8.29 4.76 -12.42
N SER A 65 9.48 5.18 -11.97
CA SER A 65 10.72 4.45 -12.23
C SER A 65 10.94 3.39 -11.16
N GLU A 66 11.29 2.16 -11.57
CA GLU A 66 11.71 1.08 -10.65
C GLU A 66 12.96 1.44 -9.82
N ASN A 67 13.62 2.56 -10.11
CA ASN A 67 14.70 3.12 -9.29
C ASN A 67 14.14 3.75 -8.02
N VAL A 68 13.96 2.90 -7.01
CA VAL A 68 13.47 3.16 -5.66
C VAL A 68 14.53 3.76 -4.72
N SER A 69 15.60 4.40 -5.23
CA SER A 69 16.66 4.90 -4.33
C SER A 69 16.16 5.96 -3.34
N THR A 70 15.00 6.59 -3.57
CA THR A 70 14.43 7.68 -2.74
C THR A 70 13.39 7.16 -1.73
N ARG A 71 13.48 5.91 -1.32
CA ARG A 71 12.45 5.24 -0.51
C ARG A 71 13.10 4.49 0.62
N ILE A 72 12.45 4.42 1.78
CA ILE A 72 12.84 3.53 2.87
C ILE A 72 13.13 2.12 2.32
N GLU A 73 14.37 1.66 2.45
CA GLU A 73 14.80 0.40 1.87
C GLU A 73 14.34 -0.80 2.70
N GLN A 74 14.21 -0.63 4.02
CA GLN A 74 13.88 -1.72 4.92
C GLN A 74 12.81 -1.37 5.96
N PHE A 75 11.84 -2.26 6.09
CA PHE A 75 10.87 -2.27 7.19
C PHE A 75 11.21 -3.46 8.09
N VAL A 76 11.69 -3.18 9.30
CA VAL A 76 12.29 -4.19 10.18
C VAL A 76 11.37 -4.44 11.37
N PHE A 77 11.02 -5.70 11.60
CA PHE A 77 10.17 -6.13 12.71
C PHE A 77 11.00 -6.80 13.81
N ALA A 78 10.45 -6.82 15.03
CA ALA A 78 11.12 -7.38 16.21
C ALA A 78 11.44 -8.89 16.10
N ASP A 79 10.67 -9.64 15.30
CA ASP A 79 10.91 -11.07 15.05
C ASP A 79 12.04 -11.34 14.04
N GLY A 80 12.68 -10.29 13.53
CA GLY A 80 13.72 -10.36 12.50
C GLY A 80 13.18 -10.37 11.07
N THR A 81 11.86 -10.32 10.87
CA THR A 81 11.27 -10.12 9.53
C THR A 81 11.73 -8.77 8.98
N VAL A 82 12.12 -8.76 7.70
CA VAL A 82 12.47 -7.54 6.97
C VAL A 82 11.66 -7.51 5.68
N TRP A 83 10.98 -6.40 5.43
CA TRP A 83 10.39 -6.12 4.11
C TRP A 83 11.28 -5.14 3.36
N THR A 84 11.45 -5.40 2.07
CA THR A 84 11.98 -4.43 1.11
C THR A 84 10.85 -3.65 0.44
N SER A 85 11.20 -2.65 -0.36
CA SER A 85 10.23 -2.00 -1.25
C SER A 85 9.54 -2.99 -2.21
N GLU A 86 10.23 -4.01 -2.72
CA GLU A 86 9.59 -5.06 -3.54
C GLU A 86 8.64 -5.93 -2.71
N THR A 87 9.01 -6.23 -1.46
CA THR A 87 8.13 -7.00 -0.56
C THR A 87 6.87 -6.22 -0.23
N LEU A 88 6.99 -4.91 0.00
CA LEU A 88 5.84 -4.04 0.21
C LEU A 88 4.96 -3.99 -1.04
N LYS A 89 5.57 -3.89 -2.22
CA LYS A 89 4.90 -3.94 -3.53
C LYS A 89 4.10 -5.21 -3.75
N ALA A 90 4.71 -6.35 -3.47
CA ALA A 90 4.09 -7.66 -3.63
C ALA A 90 2.95 -7.95 -2.64
N LYS A 91 2.82 -7.17 -1.56
CA LYS A 91 1.71 -7.32 -0.60
C LYS A 91 0.37 -6.81 -1.10
N GLY A 92 0.37 -5.97 -2.12
CA GLY A 92 -0.82 -5.28 -2.58
C GLY A 92 -1.23 -4.16 -1.64
N LEU A 93 -2.24 -3.41 -2.06
CA LEU A 93 -2.84 -2.27 -1.39
C LEU A 93 -4.34 -2.51 -1.22
N THR A 94 -4.88 -1.99 -0.13
CA THR A 94 -6.31 -1.67 -0.07
C THR A 94 -6.51 -0.20 -0.46
N THR A 95 -7.39 0.03 -1.42
CA THR A 95 -7.75 1.36 -1.93
C THR A 95 -9.25 1.55 -1.87
N TRP A 96 -9.69 2.72 -1.39
CA TRP A 96 -11.10 3.13 -1.38
C TRP A 96 -11.29 4.31 -2.32
N GLY A 97 -12.31 4.23 -3.17
CA GLY A 97 -12.93 5.36 -3.81
C GLY A 97 -13.92 6.04 -2.87
N THR A 98 -14.82 6.80 -3.45
CA THR A 98 -15.64 7.80 -2.81
C THR A 98 -17.12 7.56 -3.13
N SER A 99 -17.91 8.64 -3.17
CA SER A 99 -19.32 8.59 -3.58
C SER A 99 -19.54 9.18 -4.98
N GLY A 100 -18.47 9.46 -5.72
CA GLY A 100 -18.52 9.93 -7.10
C GLY A 100 -17.67 9.04 -7.99
N ASP A 101 -17.62 9.38 -9.28
CA ASP A 101 -16.92 8.57 -10.28
C ASP A 101 -15.39 8.58 -10.04
N ASP A 102 -14.84 7.44 -9.65
CA ASP A 102 -13.45 7.26 -9.29
C ASP A 102 -12.65 6.44 -10.30
N THR A 103 -11.32 6.64 -10.32
CA THR A 103 -10.39 5.78 -11.05
C THR A 103 -9.38 5.21 -10.08
N LEU A 104 -9.44 3.90 -9.86
CA LEU A 104 -8.59 3.18 -8.93
C LEU A 104 -7.66 2.24 -9.70
N THR A 105 -6.39 2.22 -9.29
CA THR A 105 -5.38 1.32 -9.87
C THR A 105 -4.68 0.58 -8.74
N GLY A 106 -4.64 -0.74 -8.87
CA GLY A 106 -3.89 -1.65 -8.00
C GLY A 106 -2.39 -1.49 -8.17
N TRP A 107 -1.65 -2.30 -7.42
CA TRP A 107 -0.20 -2.40 -7.47
C TRP A 107 0.19 -3.72 -8.17
N ASP A 108 1.35 -4.29 -7.82
CA ASP A 108 1.75 -5.58 -8.40
C ASP A 108 1.24 -6.79 -7.59
N GLY A 109 0.77 -6.56 -6.35
CA GLY A 109 0.42 -7.59 -5.38
C GLY A 109 -1.05 -8.00 -5.42
N ASP A 110 -1.50 -8.61 -4.32
CA ASP A 110 -2.92 -8.99 -4.17
C ASP A 110 -3.71 -7.78 -3.64
N ASP A 111 -4.30 -6.99 -4.54
CA ASP A 111 -4.95 -5.72 -4.19
C ASP A 111 -6.44 -5.87 -3.87
N LEU A 112 -6.94 -4.99 -2.99
CA LEU A 112 -8.36 -4.78 -2.73
C LEU A 112 -8.76 -3.37 -3.16
N LEU A 113 -9.58 -3.26 -4.20
CA LEU A 113 -10.09 -1.98 -4.71
C LEU A 113 -11.59 -1.90 -4.48
N LEU A 114 -12.02 -0.84 -3.80
CA LEU A 114 -13.41 -0.61 -3.41
C LEU A 114 -13.84 0.73 -4.02
N GLY A 115 -14.60 0.72 -5.10
CA GLY A 115 -15.04 1.92 -5.84
C GLY A 115 -15.95 2.82 -5.03
N GLY A 116 -17.02 2.24 -4.47
CA GLY A 116 -17.95 2.95 -3.59
C GLY A 116 -19.25 3.24 -4.30
N ALA A 117 -19.61 4.51 -4.45
CA ALA A 117 -20.77 4.91 -5.25
C ALA A 117 -20.29 5.80 -6.40
N GLY A 118 -20.98 5.78 -7.54
CA GLY A 118 -20.52 6.44 -8.75
C GLY A 118 -20.29 5.42 -9.86
N ASN A 119 -19.92 5.90 -11.04
CA ASN A 119 -19.53 5.03 -12.16
C ASN A 119 -18.01 4.90 -12.16
N ASP A 120 -17.48 3.85 -11.55
CA ASP A 120 -16.06 3.74 -11.25
C ASP A 120 -15.27 2.98 -12.32
N VAL A 121 -13.97 3.26 -12.42
CA VAL A 121 -13.02 2.51 -13.24
C VAL A 121 -11.94 1.91 -12.33
N LEU A 122 -11.96 0.59 -12.19
CA LEU A 122 -11.07 -0.17 -11.31
C LEU A 122 -10.15 -1.07 -12.14
N ASP A 123 -8.84 -0.79 -12.11
CA ASP A 123 -7.81 -1.65 -12.69
C ASP A 123 -7.02 -2.35 -11.58
N GLY A 124 -7.24 -3.65 -11.41
CA GLY A 124 -6.53 -4.45 -10.41
C GLY A 124 -5.07 -4.74 -10.74
N GLY A 125 -4.60 -4.54 -11.98
CA GLY A 125 -3.21 -4.85 -12.32
C GLY A 125 -2.87 -6.35 -12.27
N THR A 126 -1.66 -6.69 -11.81
CA THR A 126 -1.20 -8.09 -11.65
C THR A 126 -1.67 -8.68 -10.32
N GLY A 127 -1.32 -9.93 -10.01
CA GLY A 127 -1.69 -10.54 -8.72
C GLY A 127 -3.10 -11.13 -8.66
N THR A 128 -3.54 -11.46 -7.44
CA THR A 128 -4.86 -12.00 -7.11
C THR A 128 -5.70 -10.90 -6.48
N ASN A 129 -6.43 -10.17 -7.31
CA ASN A 129 -7.14 -8.97 -6.88
C ASN A 129 -8.57 -9.25 -6.45
N ARG A 130 -9.10 -8.37 -5.60
CA ARG A 130 -10.53 -8.25 -5.32
C ARG A 130 -10.95 -6.84 -5.69
N LEU A 131 -11.86 -6.74 -6.64
CA LEU A 131 -12.39 -5.49 -7.17
C LEU A 131 -13.88 -5.44 -6.81
N GLU A 132 -14.32 -4.38 -6.15
CA GLU A 132 -15.73 -4.14 -5.87
C GLU A 132 -16.07 -2.74 -6.38
N GLY A 133 -16.80 -2.63 -7.49
CA GLY A 133 -17.22 -1.33 -8.04
C GLY A 133 -18.17 -0.62 -7.08
N GLY A 134 -19.23 -1.31 -6.67
CA GLY A 134 -20.19 -0.80 -5.69
C GLY A 134 -21.48 -0.37 -6.37
N ALA A 135 -21.94 0.85 -6.13
CA ALA A 135 -23.20 1.36 -6.65
C ALA A 135 -22.99 2.27 -7.86
N GLY A 136 -23.40 1.83 -9.05
CA GLY A 136 -23.35 2.58 -10.29
C GLY A 136 -23.02 1.66 -11.47
N ASP A 137 -22.66 2.25 -12.60
CA ASP A 137 -22.24 1.53 -13.79
C ASP A 137 -20.70 1.49 -13.86
N ASP A 138 -20.10 0.44 -13.30
CA ASP A 138 -18.65 0.32 -13.12
C ASP A 138 -17.93 -0.43 -14.26
N VAL A 139 -16.65 -0.12 -14.44
CA VAL A 139 -15.71 -0.83 -15.32
C VAL A 139 -14.61 -1.46 -14.47
N LEU A 140 -14.56 -2.79 -14.46
CA LEU A 140 -13.60 -3.57 -13.69
C LEU A 140 -12.66 -4.33 -14.64
N SER A 141 -11.35 -4.14 -14.50
CA SER A 141 -10.34 -4.83 -15.30
C SER A 141 -9.22 -5.41 -14.46
N VAL A 142 -8.59 -6.46 -14.96
CA VAL A 142 -7.35 -7.04 -14.42
C VAL A 142 -6.37 -7.29 -15.56
N SER A 143 -5.08 -7.32 -15.25
CA SER A 143 -4.07 -7.65 -16.25
C SER A 143 -4.20 -9.11 -16.72
N SER A 144 -3.70 -9.39 -17.93
CA SER A 144 -3.59 -10.76 -18.45
C SER A 144 -2.65 -11.66 -17.64
N GLN A 145 -1.88 -11.08 -16.71
CA GLN A 145 -0.96 -11.78 -15.82
C GLN A 145 -1.55 -12.02 -14.42
N SER A 146 -2.77 -11.50 -14.15
CA SER A 146 -3.51 -11.77 -12.92
C SER A 146 -3.87 -13.25 -12.78
N ARG A 147 -4.15 -13.68 -11.54
CA ARG A 147 -4.57 -15.05 -11.24
C ARG A 147 -5.75 -15.02 -10.28
N ASN A 148 -6.79 -15.80 -10.56
CA ASN A 148 -7.93 -16.04 -9.66
C ASN A 148 -8.55 -14.77 -9.02
N SER A 149 -8.52 -13.64 -9.71
CA SER A 149 -9.10 -12.39 -9.19
C SER A 149 -10.63 -12.47 -9.10
N VAL A 150 -11.20 -11.75 -8.15
CA VAL A 150 -12.65 -11.61 -7.94
C VAL A 150 -13.05 -10.20 -8.36
N LEU A 151 -14.09 -10.12 -9.19
CA LEU A 151 -14.68 -8.92 -9.76
C LEU A 151 -16.17 -8.88 -9.39
#